data_AF-A0A651HV05-F1
#
_entry.id   AF-A0A651HV05-F1
#
_cell.length_a   1.000
_cell.length_b   1.000
_cell.length_c   1.000
_cell.angle_alpha   90.00
_cell.angle_beta   90.00
_cell.angle_gamma   90.00
#
_symmetry.space_group_name_H-M   'P 1'
#
loop_
_entity.id
_entity.type
_entity.pdbx_description
1 polymer ?
#
loop_
_entity_poly.entity_id
_entity_poly.type
_entity_poly.pdbx_seq_one_letter_code
_entity_poly.pdbx_strand_id
1 'polypeptide(L)'
;MVLICNGGTCAKAGADDLTLALRRELAERGLDPEIHTARTRCLGRCEDACSVSVQPENVWYGGVDEGVVRKIVTEHLEGGRPVKSHMTFHQLNGAMEQVGGHRPGEPKPEEPSGKT
;
A
#
# COMPACT_ATOMS: atom_id res chain seq x y z
N MET A 1 -4.57 -4.64 -11.14
CA MET A 1 -4.90 -5.43 -9.93
C MET A 1 -4.16 -4.86 -8.72
N VAL A 2 -4.74 -4.99 -7.54
CA VAL A 2 -4.17 -4.50 -6.28
C VAL A 2 -3.76 -5.69 -5.40
N LEU A 3 -2.48 -5.74 -5.03
CA LEU A 3 -1.90 -6.74 -4.14
C LEU A 3 -1.81 -6.16 -2.72
N ILE A 4 -2.35 -6.88 -1.75
CA ILE A 4 -2.46 -6.41 -0.36
C ILE A 4 -1.70 -7.39 0.52
N CYS A 5 -0.57 -6.93 1.09
CA CYS A 5 0.27 -7.78 1.91
C CYS A 5 -0.43 -8.12 3.22
N ASN A 6 -0.66 -9.41 3.45
CA ASN A 6 -1.18 -9.97 4.70
C ASN A 6 -0.12 -10.87 5.37
N GLY A 7 1.17 -10.59 5.13
CA GLY A 7 2.26 -11.20 5.89
C GLY A 7 2.26 -10.77 7.36
N GLY A 8 2.98 -11.49 8.23
CA GLY A 8 2.88 -11.31 9.69
C GLY A 8 3.02 -9.88 10.21
N THR A 9 3.93 -9.07 9.64
CA THR A 9 4.10 -7.66 10.03
C THR A 9 2.92 -6.79 9.57
N CYS A 10 2.46 -6.92 8.33
CA CYS A 10 1.29 -6.18 7.85
C CYS A 10 0.01 -6.63 8.54
N ALA A 11 -0.14 -7.92 8.83
CA ALA A 11 -1.28 -8.44 9.59
C ALA A 11 -1.37 -7.80 10.98
N LYS A 12 -0.23 -7.70 11.70
CA LYS A 12 -0.15 -6.97 12.98
C LYS A 12 -0.43 -5.47 12.85
N ALA A 13 -0.19 -4.90 11.67
CA ALA A 13 -0.48 -3.50 11.35
C ALA A 13 -1.90 -3.29 10.76
N GLY A 14 -2.79 -4.29 10.84
CA GLY A 14 -4.20 -4.15 10.44
C GLY A 14 -4.52 -4.49 8.99
N ALA A 15 -3.71 -5.30 8.30
CA ALA A 15 -3.91 -5.60 6.87
C ALA A 15 -5.24 -6.30 6.52
N ASP A 16 -5.84 -7.05 7.44
CA ASP A 16 -7.15 -7.67 7.20
C ASP A 16 -8.25 -6.60 7.10
N ASP A 17 -8.29 -5.65 8.04
CA ASP A 17 -9.23 -4.52 8.01
C ASP A 17 -8.97 -3.62 6.80
N LEU A 18 -7.70 -3.39 6.47
CA LEU A 18 -7.28 -2.65 5.28
C LEU A 18 -7.80 -3.32 3.99
N THR A 19 -7.75 -4.65 3.93
CA THR A 19 -8.26 -5.42 2.78
C THR A 19 -9.76 -5.22 2.61
N LEU A 20 -10.51 -5.24 3.71
CA LEU A 20 -11.95 -5.01 3.70
C LEU A 20 -12.28 -3.57 3.29
N ALA A 21 -11.58 -2.58 3.86
CA ALA A 21 -11.76 -1.17 3.52
C ALA A 21 -11.52 -0.91 2.03
N LEU A 22 -10.45 -1.48 1.46
CA LEU A 22 -10.13 -1.31 0.04
C LEU A 22 -11.20 -1.91 -0.87
N ARG A 23 -11.67 -3.13 -0.56
CA ARG A 23 -12.73 -3.77 -1.34
C ARG A 23 -14.05 -3.02 -1.24
N ARG A 24 -14.38 -2.49 -0.06
CA ARG A 24 -15.57 -1.67 0.15
C ARG A 24 -15.51 -0.38 -0.67
N GLU A 25 -14.41 0.36 -0.61
CA GLU A 25 -14.23 1.61 -1.37
C GLU A 25 -14.27 1.36 -2.90
N LEU A 26 -13.75 0.23 -3.40
CA LEU A 26 -13.91 -0.16 -4.81
C LEU A 26 -15.38 -0.43 -5.18
N ALA A 27 -16.10 -1.19 -4.34
CA ALA A 27 -17.49 -1.55 -4.59
C ALA A 27 -18.43 -0.33 -4.53
N GLU A 28 -18.22 0.58 -3.58
CA GLU A 28 -18.99 1.83 -3.44
C GLU A 28 -18.87 2.74 -4.68
N ARG A 29 -17.80 2.57 -5.47
CA ARG A 29 -17.54 3.31 -6.71
C ARG A 29 -17.84 2.50 -7.97
N GLY A 30 -18.26 1.24 -7.84
CA GLY A 30 -18.50 0.34 -8.98
C GLY A 30 -17.24 -0.04 -9.73
N LEU A 31 -16.07 0.01 -9.10
CA LEU A 31 -14.77 -0.33 -9.70
C LEU A 31 -14.37 -1.79 -9.50
N ASP A 32 -15.08 -2.53 -8.66
CA ASP A 32 -14.80 -3.94 -8.33
C ASP A 32 -14.95 -4.94 -9.51
N PRO A 33 -15.70 -4.69 -10.61
CA PRO A 33 -15.68 -5.56 -11.77
C PRO A 33 -14.39 -5.49 -12.59
N GLU A 34 -13.71 -4.34 -12.54
CA GLU A 34 -12.49 -4.07 -13.34
C GLU A 34 -11.22 -4.27 -12.50
N ILE A 35 -11.27 -3.84 -11.24
CA ILE A 35 -10.10 -3.80 -10.36
C ILE A 35 -10.08 -5.01 -9.43
N HIS A 36 -9.34 -6.02 -9.86
CA HIS A 36 -9.12 -7.22 -9.06
C HIS A 36 -8.21 -6.96 -7.86
N THR A 37 -8.55 -7.55 -6.72
CA THR A 37 -7.74 -7.50 -5.49
C THR A 37 -7.28 -8.89 -5.07
N ALA A 38 -6.04 -9.01 -4.61
CA ALA A 38 -5.50 -10.25 -4.06
C ALA A 38 -4.81 -10.01 -2.72
N ARG A 39 -5.17 -10.85 -1.73
CA ARG A 39 -4.37 -10.95 -0.51
C ARG A 39 -3.12 -11.77 -0.82
N THR A 40 -1.97 -11.27 -0.42
CA THR A 40 -0.70 -11.96 -0.57
C THR A 40 -0.11 -12.31 0.79
N ARG A 41 0.85 -13.24 0.82
CA ARG A 41 1.76 -13.35 1.96
C ARG A 41 2.77 -12.19 1.91
N CYS A 42 3.82 -12.27 2.73
CA CYS A 42 4.89 -11.27 2.78
C CYS A 42 5.43 -10.97 1.37
N LEU A 43 5.53 -9.67 1.04
CA LEU A 43 6.12 -9.17 -0.21
C LEU A 43 7.55 -8.63 -0.01
N GLY A 44 8.20 -8.93 1.12
CA GLY A 44 9.56 -8.45 1.42
C GLY A 44 9.66 -6.98 1.81
N ARG A 45 8.52 -6.31 2.07
CA ARG A 45 8.43 -4.88 2.42
C ARG A 45 7.91 -4.66 3.84
N CYS A 46 8.46 -5.39 4.81
CA CYS A 46 8.01 -5.30 6.21
C CYS A 46 8.17 -3.90 6.82
N GLU A 47 9.16 -3.13 6.35
CA GLU A 47 9.42 -1.75 6.80
C GLU A 47 8.35 -0.77 6.33
N ASP A 48 7.61 -1.10 5.27
CA ASP A 48 6.52 -0.29 4.71
C ASP A 48 5.15 -0.71 5.25
N ALA A 49 5.07 -1.56 6.26
CA ALA A 49 3.81 -2.12 6.72
C ALA A 49 2.80 -1.02 7.13
N CYS A 50 1.54 -1.06 6.69
CA CYS A 50 0.97 -1.98 5.70
C CYS A 50 1.37 -1.62 4.27
N SER A 51 1.82 -2.63 3.49
CA SER A 51 2.29 -2.44 2.11
C SER A 51 1.24 -2.91 1.09
N VAL A 52 0.99 -2.08 0.07
CA VAL A 52 0.06 -2.35 -1.04
C VAL A 52 0.77 -2.12 -2.38
N SER A 53 0.53 -2.95 -3.39
CA SER A 53 1.09 -2.77 -4.73
C SER A 53 0.00 -2.73 -5.80
N VAL A 54 0.10 -1.79 -6.73
CA VAL A 54 -0.77 -1.65 -7.90
C VAL A 54 -0.02 -2.11 -9.15
N GLN A 55 -0.60 -3.09 -9.84
CA GLN A 55 -0.05 -3.74 -11.04
C GLN A 55 -1.01 -3.54 -12.23
N PRO A 56 -0.51 -3.38 -13.47
CA PRO A 56 0.88 -3.56 -13.93
C PRO A 56 1.77 -2.30 -13.81
N GLU A 57 1.25 -1.19 -13.31
CA GLU A 57 1.98 0.08 -13.17
C GLU A 57 3.19 0.01 -12.23
N ASN A 58 3.28 -1.06 -11.45
CA ASN A 58 4.36 -1.33 -10.50
C ASN A 58 4.57 -0.19 -9.49
N VAL A 59 3.45 0.33 -8.97
CA VAL A 59 3.43 1.36 -7.92
C VAL A 59 3.29 0.67 -6.56
N TRP A 60 4.12 1.06 -5.61
CA TRP A 60 4.12 0.52 -4.25
C TRP A 60 3.80 1.60 -3.24
N TYR A 61 2.88 1.27 -2.34
CA TYR A 61 2.45 2.11 -1.24
C TYR A 61 2.87 1.48 0.10
N GLY A 62 3.35 2.32 1.00
CA GLY A 62 3.70 1.95 2.37
C GLY A 62 2.95 2.80 3.39
N GLY A 63 2.89 2.31 4.64
CA GLY A 63 2.19 3.00 5.73
C GLY A 63 0.70 3.19 5.41
N VAL A 64 0.10 2.23 4.70
CA VAL A 64 -1.26 2.37 4.19
C VAL A 64 -2.26 2.12 5.32
N ASP A 65 -3.06 3.14 5.63
CA ASP A 65 -4.24 3.06 6.49
C ASP A 65 -5.54 3.22 5.67
N GLU A 66 -6.69 3.22 6.32
CA GLU A 66 -7.99 3.40 5.66
C GLU A 66 -8.12 4.74 4.91
N GLY A 67 -7.53 5.82 5.44
CA GLY A 67 -7.51 7.12 4.79
C GLY A 67 -6.66 7.13 3.52
N VAL A 68 -5.52 6.43 3.54
CA VAL A 68 -4.65 6.23 2.38
C VAL A 68 -5.33 5.32 1.36
N VAL A 69 -6.04 4.26 1.79
CA VAL A 69 -6.86 3.42 0.90
C VAL A 69 -7.82 4.26 0.09
N ARG A 70 -8.57 5.17 0.74
CA ARG A 70 -9.50 6.05 0.03
C ARG A 70 -8.78 6.86 -1.05
N LYS A 71 -7.61 7.43 -0.75
CA LYS A 71 -6.80 8.17 -1.73
C LYS A 71 -6.30 7.29 -2.87
N ILE A 72 -5.82 6.08 -2.56
CA ILE A 72 -5.38 5.11 -3.59
C ILE A 72 -6.55 4.82 -4.53
N VAL A 73 -7.75 4.58 -4.01
CA VAL A 73 -8.92 4.31 -4.84
C VAL A 73 -9.31 5.54 -5.66
N THR A 74 -9.48 6.71 -5.05
CA THR A 74 -10.01 7.91 -5.72
C THR A 74 -9.02 8.58 -6.66
N GLU A 75 -7.76 8.71 -6.23
CA GLU A 75 -6.76 9.48 -6.98
C GLU A 75 -6.06 8.57 -7.98
N HIS A 76 -5.63 7.39 -7.55
CA HIS A 76 -4.83 6.50 -8.39
C HIS A 76 -5.68 5.60 -9.26
N LEU A 77 -6.49 4.73 -8.65
CA LEU A 77 -7.22 3.69 -9.38
C LEU A 77 -8.33 4.27 -10.27
N GLU A 78 -9.08 5.23 -9.75
CA GLU A 78 -10.14 5.94 -10.50
C GLU A 78 -9.57 7.09 -11.33
N GLY A 79 -8.66 7.88 -10.74
CA GLY A 79 -8.18 9.14 -11.32
C GLY A 79 -6.88 9.05 -12.13
N GLY A 80 -6.21 7.90 -12.18
CA GLY A 80 -4.93 7.69 -12.87
C GLY A 80 -3.74 8.46 -12.28
N ARG A 81 -3.84 8.96 -11.05
CA ARG A 81 -2.81 9.78 -10.38
C ARG A 81 -2.30 9.11 -9.10
N PRO A 82 -1.09 8.53 -9.10
CA PRO A 82 -0.51 7.90 -7.92
C PRO A 82 -0.38 8.84 -6.70
N VAL A 83 -0.61 8.30 -5.51
CA VAL A 83 -0.56 9.04 -4.23
C VAL A 83 0.89 9.22 -3.77
N LYS A 84 1.60 10.18 -4.36
CA LYS A 84 3.06 10.38 -4.19
C LYS A 84 3.56 10.39 -2.74
N SER A 85 2.77 10.93 -1.80
CA SER A 85 3.16 11.02 -0.38
C SER A 85 3.30 9.67 0.33
N HIS A 86 2.72 8.61 -0.22
CA HIS A 86 2.75 7.25 0.36
C HIS A 86 3.45 6.26 -0.57
N MET A 87 3.98 6.72 -1.71
CA MET A 87 4.72 5.87 -2.64
C MET A 87 6.09 5.53 -2.05
N THR A 88 6.40 4.25 -1.98
CA THR A 88 7.74 3.77 -1.58
C THR A 88 8.59 3.46 -2.81
N PHE A 89 7.97 2.93 -3.88
CA PHE A 89 8.63 2.69 -5.16
C PHE A 89 7.72 3.01 -6.35
N HIS A 90 8.35 3.39 -7.47
CA HIS A 90 7.73 3.30 -8.79
C HIS A 90 8.72 2.76 -9.82
N GLN A 91 8.21 2.28 -10.96
CA GLN A 91 9.05 1.95 -12.10
C GLN A 91 9.05 3.10 -13.11
N LEU A 92 10.21 3.73 -13.30
CA LEU A 92 10.47 4.61 -14.44
C LEU A 92 11.37 3.85 -15.43
N ASN A 93 10.95 3.76 -16.69
CA ASN A 93 11.76 3.24 -17.79
C ASN A 93 12.35 1.82 -17.59
N GLY A 94 11.62 0.93 -16.89
CA GLY A 94 12.08 -0.45 -16.67
C GLY A 94 13.01 -0.64 -15.47
N ALA A 95 13.37 0.45 -14.77
CA ALA A 95 14.11 0.39 -13.52
C ALA A 95 13.20 0.74 -12.33
N MET A 96 13.31 -0.05 -11.25
CA MET A 96 12.59 0.21 -10.01
C MET A 96 13.37 1.27 -9.21
N GLU A 97 12.75 2.43 -8.99
CA GLU A 97 13.35 3.54 -8.24
C GLU A 97 12.61 3.73 -6.91
N GLN A 98 13.36 3.85 -5.82
CA GLN A 98 12.82 4.16 -4.50
C GLN A 98 12.53 5.65 -4.41
N VAL A 99 11.26 6.00 -4.28
CA VAL A 99 10.80 7.41 -4.25
C VAL A 99 10.56 7.89 -2.82
N GLY A 100 10.40 6.95 -1.89
CA GLY A 100 10.13 7.20 -0.48
C GLY A 100 10.25 5.93 0.37
N GLY A 101 9.85 6.00 1.63
CA GLY A 101 9.98 4.89 2.58
C GLY A 101 11.39 4.71 3.14
N HIS A 102 11.57 3.66 3.93
CA HIS A 102 12.82 3.38 4.61
C HIS A 102 13.88 2.85 3.63
N ARG A 103 15.09 3.44 3.62
CA ARG A 103 16.18 2.90 2.79
C ARG A 103 16.82 1.72 3.52
N PRO A 104 17.18 0.64 2.81
CA PRO A 104 17.93 -0.46 3.41
C PRO A 104 19.20 0.07 4.10
N GLY A 105 19.31 -0.15 5.42
CA GLY A 105 20.46 0.26 6.23
C GLY A 105 20.29 1.56 7.02
N GLU A 106 19.17 2.27 6.87
CA GLU A 106 18.80 3.32 7.84
C GLU A 106 18.26 2.63 9.12
N PRO A 107 18.41 3.22 10.32
CA PRO A 107 17.73 2.73 11.51
C PRO A 107 16.26 3.14 11.50
N LYS A 108 15.34 2.23 11.86
CA LYS A 108 13.92 2.55 12.02
C LYS A 108 13.78 3.71 13.02
N PRO A 109 12.97 4.75 12.74
CA PRO A 109 12.68 5.79 13.72
C PRO A 109 12.16 5.15 15.01
N GLU A 110 12.71 5.55 16.16
CA GLU A 110 12.29 5.03 17.45
C GLU A 110 10.79 5.31 17.65
N GLU A 111 10.01 4.25 17.92
CA GLU A 111 8.60 4.39 18.26
C GLU A 111 8.48 5.24 19.53
N PRO A 112 7.60 6.26 19.58
CA PRO A 112 7.47 7.07 20.78
C PRO A 112 6.99 6.18 21.94
N SER A 113 7.88 5.96 22.89
CA SER A 113 7.57 5.36 24.19
C SER A 113 6.54 6.24 24.89
N GLY A 114 5.29 5.80 24.87
CA GLY A 114 4.17 6.58 25.41
C GLY A 114 2.96 5.74 25.71
N LYS A 115 3.14 4.65 26.48
CA LYS A 115 2.05 4.10 27.29
C LYS A 115 1.86 5.01 28.49
N THR A 116 0.72 5.68 28.60
CA THR A 116 0.04 5.91 29.89
C THR A 116 -1.45 5.87 29.65
#